data_AF-A0A9C9KUG8-F1
#
_entry.id   AF-A0A9C9KUG8-F1
#
_cell.length_a   1.000
_cell.length_b   1.000
_cell.length_c   1.000
_cell.angle_alpha   90.00
_cell.angle_beta   90.00
_cell.angle_gamma   90.00
#
_symmetry.space_group_name_H-M   'P 1'
#
loop_
_entity.id
_entity.type
_entity.pdbx_description
1 polymer ?
#
loop_
_entity_poly.entity_id
_entity_poly.type
_entity_poly.pdbx_seq_one_letter_code
_entity_poly.pdbx_strand_id
1 'polypeptide(L)'
;MELYSRGINNKITKGVAIFFWILVVLYPNPCRLAASVYRLSNPPVSRTETAWLAEQLRDSAPEEVREIVYSILPYNFDWEVYHMPWYFPTLEEALQKGTGDCKARYILFASLLEELEIPYQKKISFTHIWAAYEGMPETLIENEREVLFTVDKKGHRTFNIPRADIKRSWHSFYRGFWEVMPIEKKILLMAGFPIVSGLFDISRRRKV
;
A
#
# COMPACT_ATOMS: atom_id res chain seq x y z
N MET A 1 -5.82 27.79 -36.71
CA MET A 1 -6.39 26.76 -35.80
C MET A 1 -5.59 25.46 -35.79
N GLU A 2 -5.11 24.93 -36.92
CA GLU A 2 -4.37 23.65 -36.96
C GLU A 2 -3.07 23.58 -36.14
N LEU A 3 -2.23 24.63 -36.18
CA LEU A 3 -0.97 24.66 -35.42
C LEU A 3 -1.20 24.69 -33.90
N TYR A 4 -2.27 25.35 -33.46
CA TYR A 4 -2.68 25.40 -32.05
C TYR A 4 -3.20 24.03 -31.58
N SER A 5 -4.03 23.37 -32.40
CA SER A 5 -4.51 22.00 -32.15
C SER A 5 -3.37 20.96 -32.10
N ARG A 6 -2.40 21.05 -33.03
CA ARG A 6 -1.18 20.20 -33.01
C ARG A 6 -0.31 20.42 -31.76
N GLY A 7 -0.19 21.67 -31.30
CA GLY A 7 0.55 22.01 -30.08
C GLY A 7 -0.06 21.42 -28.81
N ILE A 8 -1.40 21.42 -28.70
CA ILE A 8 -2.12 20.83 -27.57
C ILE A 8 -2.02 19.31 -27.59
N ASN A 9 -2.23 18.67 -28.75
CA ASN A 9 -2.15 17.21 -28.87
C ASN A 9 -0.77 16.69 -28.47
N ASN A 10 0.32 17.37 -28.86
CA ASN A 10 1.67 16.94 -28.48
C ASN A 10 1.93 17.04 -26.97
N LYS A 11 1.39 18.05 -26.28
CA LYS A 11 1.52 18.16 -24.82
C LYS A 11 0.78 17.02 -24.12
N ILE A 12 -0.43 16.71 -24.59
CA ILE A 12 -1.22 15.59 -24.07
C ILE A 12 -0.48 14.27 -24.28
N THR A 13 0.02 14.01 -25.49
CA THR A 13 0.76 12.77 -25.78
C THR A 13 2.03 12.64 -24.95
N LYS A 14 2.82 13.72 -24.79
CA LYS A 14 4.00 13.72 -23.91
C LYS A 14 3.62 13.43 -22.46
N GLY A 15 2.54 14.06 -21.96
CA GLY A 15 2.03 13.82 -20.61
C GLY A 15 1.61 12.37 -20.39
N VAL A 16 0.87 11.78 -21.34
CA VAL A 16 0.47 10.37 -21.31
C VAL A 16 1.70 9.45 -21.31
N ALA A 17 2.69 9.72 -22.16
CA ALA A 17 3.92 8.93 -22.21
C ALA A 17 4.73 9.00 -20.90
N ILE A 18 4.84 10.18 -20.28
CA ILE A 18 5.47 10.34 -18.96
C ILE A 18 4.69 9.58 -17.88
N PHE A 19 3.35 9.67 -17.90
CA PHE A 19 2.52 8.92 -16.96
C PHE A 19 2.74 7.41 -17.07
N PHE A 20 2.73 6.85 -18.29
CA PHE A 20 3.01 5.44 -18.51
C PHE A 20 4.44 5.05 -18.11
N TRP A 21 5.43 5.93 -18.38
CA TRP A 21 6.80 5.70 -17.92
C TRP A 21 6.87 5.56 -16.40
N ILE A 22 6.26 6.49 -15.67
CA ILE A 22 6.19 6.44 -14.20
C ILE A 22 5.52 5.14 -13.75
N LEU A 23 4.39 4.78 -14.36
CA LEU A 23 3.66 3.56 -14.02
C LEU A 23 4.53 2.31 -14.20
N VAL A 24 5.23 2.18 -15.33
CA VAL A 24 6.07 1.01 -15.63
C VAL A 24 7.29 0.93 -14.71
N VAL A 25 7.90 2.08 -14.36
CA VAL A 25 9.05 2.08 -13.45
C VAL A 25 8.64 1.69 -12.03
N LEU A 26 7.52 2.23 -11.54
CA LEU A 26 6.99 1.95 -10.21
C LEU A 26 6.37 0.54 -10.11
N TYR A 27 5.67 0.12 -11.15
CA TYR A 27 4.96 -1.15 -11.26
C TYR A 27 5.27 -1.81 -12.60
N PRO A 28 6.41 -2.52 -12.71
CA PRO A 28 6.75 -3.29 -13.91
C PRO A 28 5.66 -4.29 -14.30
N ASN A 29 4.92 -4.78 -13.29
CA ASN A 29 3.69 -5.54 -13.48
C ASN A 29 2.49 -4.72 -12.93
N PRO A 30 1.71 -4.04 -13.78
CA PRO A 30 0.59 -3.20 -13.33
C PRO A 30 -0.55 -4.01 -12.70
N CYS A 31 -0.64 -5.32 -12.95
CA CYS A 31 -1.62 -6.18 -12.29
C CYS A 31 -1.39 -6.23 -10.78
N ARG A 32 -0.16 -6.01 -10.27
CA ARG A 32 0.12 -5.94 -8.83
C ARG A 32 -0.51 -4.72 -8.17
N LEU A 33 -0.54 -3.58 -8.84
CA LEU A 33 -1.25 -2.40 -8.35
C LEU A 33 -2.76 -2.66 -8.31
N ALA A 34 -3.32 -3.21 -9.39
CA ALA A 34 -4.75 -3.54 -9.46
C ALA A 34 -5.15 -4.56 -8.37
N ALA A 35 -4.35 -5.62 -8.19
CA ALA A 35 -4.55 -6.60 -7.13
C ALA A 35 -4.49 -5.96 -5.74
N SER A 36 -3.56 -5.03 -5.52
CA SER A 36 -3.42 -4.35 -4.23
C SER A 36 -4.62 -3.45 -3.91
N VAL A 37 -5.14 -2.73 -4.90
CA VAL A 37 -6.38 -1.93 -4.76
C VAL A 37 -7.57 -2.82 -4.45
N TYR A 38 -7.70 -3.95 -5.15
CA TYR A 38 -8.74 -4.93 -4.88
C TYR A 38 -8.65 -5.49 -3.45
N ARG A 39 -7.45 -5.88 -3.01
CA ARG A 39 -7.19 -6.44 -1.68
C ARG A 39 -7.35 -5.43 -0.55
N LEU A 40 -7.11 -4.14 -0.78
CA LEU A 40 -7.44 -3.11 0.22
C LEU A 40 -8.95 -3.11 0.54
N SER A 41 -9.76 -3.30 -0.49
CA SER A 41 -11.21 -3.41 -0.36
C SER A 41 -11.65 -4.76 0.20
N ASN A 42 -11.04 -5.85 -0.27
CA ASN A 42 -11.34 -7.24 0.07
C ASN A 42 -10.06 -7.93 0.57
N PRO A 43 -9.64 -7.70 1.83
CA PRO A 43 -8.38 -8.23 2.33
C PRO A 43 -8.36 -9.76 2.31
N PRO A 44 -7.26 -10.39 1.88
CA PRO A 44 -7.15 -11.84 1.79
C PRO A 44 -6.88 -12.46 3.18
N VAL A 45 -7.83 -12.29 4.08
CA VAL A 45 -7.82 -12.87 5.43
C VAL A 45 -8.16 -14.36 5.33
N SER A 46 -7.43 -15.21 6.07
CA SER A 46 -7.53 -16.67 5.93
C SER A 46 -7.45 -17.37 7.29
N ARG A 47 -8.59 -17.91 7.70
CA ARG A 47 -8.74 -18.77 8.89
C ARG A 47 -7.90 -20.04 8.78
N THR A 48 -8.00 -20.73 7.65
CA THR A 48 -7.34 -22.02 7.42
C THR A 48 -5.82 -21.93 7.44
N GLU A 49 -5.24 -20.86 6.90
CA GLU A 49 -3.78 -20.66 6.89
C GLU A 49 -3.21 -20.29 8.26
N THR A 50 -4.06 -19.79 9.18
CA THR A 50 -3.65 -19.39 10.53
C THR A 50 -4.06 -20.36 11.63
N ALA A 51 -4.86 -21.40 11.33
CA ALA A 51 -5.37 -22.36 12.30
C ALA A 51 -4.29 -22.97 13.21
N TRP A 52 -3.13 -23.34 12.66
CA TRP A 52 -2.03 -23.92 13.42
C TRP A 52 -1.42 -22.95 14.46
N LEU A 53 -1.44 -21.66 14.15
CA LEU A 53 -0.93 -20.61 15.03
C LEU A 53 -2.01 -20.17 16.02
N ALA A 54 -3.26 -20.03 15.54
CA ALA A 54 -4.41 -19.74 16.40
C ALA A 54 -4.59 -20.78 17.50
N GLU A 55 -4.35 -22.07 17.22
CA GLU A 55 -4.42 -23.12 18.24
C GLU A 55 -3.42 -22.89 19.39
N GLN A 56 -2.22 -22.39 19.08
CA GLN A 56 -1.20 -22.05 20.08
C GLN A 56 -1.55 -20.78 20.88
N LEU A 57 -2.43 -19.94 20.34
CA LEU A 57 -2.79 -18.63 20.88
C LEU A 57 -4.22 -18.59 21.42
N ARG A 58 -4.87 -19.75 21.58
CA ARG A 58 -6.29 -19.84 21.96
C ARG A 58 -6.62 -19.12 23.28
N ASP A 59 -5.70 -19.17 24.23
CA ASP A 59 -5.86 -18.55 25.54
C ASP A 59 -5.16 -17.18 25.66
N SER A 60 -4.54 -16.69 24.59
CA SER A 60 -3.83 -15.42 24.57
C SER A 60 -4.77 -14.23 24.43
N ALA A 61 -4.47 -13.16 25.14
CA ALA A 61 -5.16 -11.88 24.94
C ALA A 61 -4.86 -11.32 23.54
N PRO A 62 -5.76 -10.53 22.92
CA PRO A 62 -5.54 -9.96 21.58
C PRO A 62 -4.26 -9.13 21.46
N GLU A 63 -3.81 -8.53 22.56
CA GLU A 63 -2.55 -7.79 22.63
C GLU A 63 -1.32 -8.71 22.50
N GLU A 64 -1.33 -9.87 23.15
CA GLU A 64 -0.27 -10.88 23.01
C GLU A 64 -0.22 -11.42 21.59
N VAL A 65 -1.38 -11.70 20.99
CA VAL A 65 -1.49 -12.09 19.58
C VAL A 65 -0.86 -11.02 18.68
N ARG A 66 -1.14 -9.74 18.93
CA ARG A 66 -0.56 -8.62 18.17
C ARG A 66 0.97 -8.58 18.27
N GLU A 67 1.53 -8.73 19.46
CA GLU A 67 2.98 -8.76 19.66
C GLU A 67 3.63 -9.95 18.96
N ILE A 68 2.98 -11.11 18.97
CA ILE A 68 3.45 -12.29 18.24
C ILE A 68 3.44 -12.03 16.73
N VAL A 69 2.38 -11.42 16.19
CA VAL A 69 2.35 -10.99 14.78
C VAL A 69 3.50 -10.04 14.46
N TYR A 70 3.81 -9.10 15.34
CA TYR A 70 4.90 -8.14 15.12
C TYR A 70 6.28 -8.80 15.15
N SER A 71 6.44 -9.89 15.91
CA SER A 71 7.66 -10.70 15.93
C SER A 71 7.80 -11.59 14.68
N ILE A 72 6.70 -12.18 14.19
CA ILE A 72 6.67 -12.99 12.97
C ILE A 72 6.90 -12.13 11.73
N LEU A 73 6.35 -10.90 11.72
CA LEU A 73 6.46 -9.95 10.62
C LEU A 73 7.11 -8.64 11.11
N PRO A 74 8.45 -8.60 11.26
CA PRO A 74 9.18 -7.35 11.47
C PRO A 74 8.86 -6.33 10.37
N TYR A 75 8.89 -5.04 10.72
CA TYR A 75 8.44 -3.97 9.84
C TYR A 75 9.48 -3.63 8.77
N ASN A 76 9.13 -3.84 7.50
CA ASN A 76 9.90 -3.38 6.34
C ASN A 76 8.98 -2.79 5.28
N PHE A 77 9.51 -1.90 4.45
CA PHE A 77 8.73 -1.24 3.41
C PHE A 77 8.56 -2.09 2.16
N ASP A 78 7.50 -1.83 1.41
CA ASP A 78 7.18 -2.56 0.18
C ASP A 78 8.30 -2.51 -0.87
N TRP A 79 9.11 -1.45 -0.90
CA TRP A 79 10.29 -1.37 -1.77
C TRP A 79 11.32 -2.46 -1.47
N GLU A 80 11.52 -2.75 -0.19
CA GLU A 80 12.51 -3.72 0.29
C GLU A 80 12.00 -5.16 0.12
N VAL A 81 10.69 -5.37 0.34
CA VAL A 81 10.09 -6.71 0.36
C VAL A 81 9.57 -7.15 -1.02
N TYR A 82 8.92 -6.24 -1.74
CA TYR A 82 8.18 -6.50 -2.97
C TYR A 82 8.69 -5.73 -4.19
N HIS A 83 9.65 -4.81 -4.02
CA HIS A 83 10.26 -4.00 -5.07
C HIS A 83 9.30 -3.05 -5.80
N MET A 84 8.33 -2.51 -5.07
CA MET A 84 7.39 -1.49 -5.56
C MET A 84 6.95 -0.57 -4.41
N PRO A 85 6.40 0.62 -4.69
CA PRO A 85 6.17 1.61 -3.63
C PRO A 85 4.97 1.28 -2.73
N TRP A 86 4.02 0.48 -3.22
CA TRP A 86 2.85 0.08 -2.45
C TRP A 86 2.31 -1.25 -2.95
N TYR A 87 2.21 -2.26 -2.07
CA TYR A 87 1.74 -3.60 -2.43
C TYR A 87 0.96 -4.25 -1.28
N PHE A 88 -0.29 -4.61 -1.52
CA PHE A 88 -1.09 -5.35 -0.54
C PHE A 88 -0.91 -6.86 -0.78
N PRO A 89 -0.13 -7.58 0.05
CA PRO A 89 0.21 -8.98 -0.22
C PRO A 89 -0.97 -9.92 0.05
N THR A 90 -0.83 -11.20 -0.31
CA THR A 90 -1.61 -12.29 0.32
C THR A 90 -1.01 -12.66 1.67
N LEU A 91 -1.73 -13.44 2.47
CA LEU A 91 -1.19 -13.99 3.70
C LEU A 91 0.02 -14.90 3.41
N GLU A 92 -0.10 -15.81 2.45
CA GLU A 92 1.00 -16.66 1.99
C GLU A 92 2.25 -15.85 1.60
N GLU A 93 2.11 -14.78 0.80
CA GLU A 93 3.22 -13.90 0.42
C GLU A 93 3.87 -13.25 1.64
N ALA A 94 3.07 -12.76 2.59
CA ALA A 94 3.56 -12.14 3.81
C ALA A 94 4.34 -13.13 4.69
N LEU A 95 3.80 -14.34 4.90
CA LEU A 95 4.43 -15.39 5.68
C LEU A 95 5.71 -15.91 5.02
N GLN A 96 5.71 -16.08 3.69
CA GLN A 96 6.89 -16.50 2.94
C GLN A 96 8.02 -15.47 3.04
N LYS A 97 7.69 -14.18 3.05
CA LYS A 97 8.67 -13.10 3.21
C LYS A 97 9.16 -12.97 4.65
N GLY A 98 8.33 -13.33 5.64
CA GLY A 98 8.67 -13.21 7.05
C GLY A 98 8.89 -11.76 7.51
N THR A 99 8.42 -10.79 6.73
CA THR A 99 8.52 -9.35 7.01
C THR A 99 7.52 -8.59 6.16
N GLY A 100 7.12 -7.40 6.60
CA GLY A 100 6.27 -6.53 5.84
C GLY A 100 5.76 -5.36 6.66
N ASP A 101 5.05 -4.45 6.01
CA ASP A 101 4.53 -3.26 6.65
C ASP A 101 3.16 -3.49 7.32
N CYS A 102 2.43 -2.41 7.56
CA CYS A 102 1.10 -2.45 8.15
C CYS A 102 0.11 -3.37 7.43
N LYS A 103 0.22 -3.54 6.11
CA LYS A 103 -0.72 -4.36 5.32
C LYS A 103 -0.48 -5.84 5.57
N ALA A 104 0.79 -6.27 5.59
CA ALA A 104 1.16 -7.65 5.89
C ALA A 104 0.75 -8.03 7.33
N ARG A 105 1.09 -7.17 8.30
CA ARG A 105 0.71 -7.34 9.72
C ARG A 105 -0.81 -7.37 9.90
N TYR A 106 -1.52 -6.48 9.21
CA TYR A 106 -2.98 -6.44 9.24
C TYR A 106 -3.59 -7.78 8.80
N ILE A 107 -3.14 -8.36 7.69
CA ILE A 107 -3.71 -9.61 7.16
C ILE A 107 -3.50 -10.76 8.15
N LEU A 108 -2.27 -10.93 8.65
CA LEU A 108 -1.98 -12.01 9.60
C LEU A 108 -2.76 -11.80 10.90
N PHE A 109 -2.77 -10.59 11.45
CA PHE A 109 -3.47 -10.31 12.69
C PHE A 109 -4.98 -10.49 12.54
N ALA A 110 -5.60 -9.92 11.50
CA ALA A 110 -7.02 -10.11 11.22
C ALA A 110 -7.38 -11.59 11.02
N SER A 111 -6.52 -12.37 10.37
CA SER A 111 -6.74 -13.81 10.17
C SER A 111 -6.77 -14.57 11.48
N LEU A 112 -5.84 -14.27 12.39
CA LEU A 112 -5.81 -14.85 13.72
C LEU A 112 -7.03 -14.43 14.54
N LEU A 113 -7.43 -13.16 14.50
CA LEU A 113 -8.63 -12.69 15.20
C LEU A 113 -9.90 -13.38 14.68
N GLU A 114 -10.00 -13.64 13.37
CA GLU A 114 -11.14 -14.37 12.82
C GLU A 114 -11.17 -15.84 13.24
N GLU A 115 -10.01 -16.50 13.30
CA GLU A 115 -9.89 -17.89 13.72
C GLU A 115 -10.11 -18.06 15.23
N LEU A 116 -9.65 -17.10 16.03
CA LEU A 116 -9.89 -17.02 17.47
C LEU A 116 -11.29 -16.48 17.83
N GLU A 117 -12.11 -16.17 16.82
CA GLU A 117 -13.47 -15.61 16.96
C GLU A 117 -13.53 -14.25 17.71
N ILE A 118 -12.42 -13.52 17.74
CA ILE A 118 -12.31 -12.20 18.38
C ILE A 118 -12.91 -11.12 17.46
N PRO A 119 -13.88 -10.32 17.93
CA PRO A 119 -14.42 -9.21 17.15
C PRO A 119 -13.39 -8.11 16.89
N TYR A 120 -13.33 -7.63 15.64
CA TYR A 120 -12.52 -6.49 15.26
C TYR A 120 -13.19 -5.64 14.17
N GLN A 121 -12.66 -4.43 13.97
CA GLN A 121 -13.00 -3.52 12.88
C GLN A 121 -11.75 -3.21 12.06
N LYS A 122 -11.88 -3.18 10.73
CA LYS A 122 -10.79 -2.67 9.88
C LYS A 122 -10.81 -1.15 9.93
N LYS A 123 -9.69 -0.54 10.30
CA LYS A 123 -9.50 0.90 10.29
C LYS A 123 -8.42 1.27 9.29
N ILE A 124 -8.69 2.32 8.50
CA ILE A 124 -7.81 2.79 7.44
C ILE A 124 -7.60 4.30 7.64
N SER A 125 -6.35 4.74 7.61
CA SER A 125 -5.92 6.14 7.59
C SER A 125 -5.23 6.46 6.26
N PHE A 126 -4.64 7.66 6.13
CA PHE A 126 -3.88 8.04 4.93
C PHE A 126 -2.63 7.18 4.69
N THR A 127 -2.00 6.66 5.75
CA THR A 127 -0.71 5.96 5.64
C THR A 127 -0.66 4.62 6.37
N HIS A 128 -1.75 4.22 7.02
CA HIS A 128 -1.79 3.06 7.89
C HIS A 128 -3.12 2.31 7.80
N ILE A 129 -3.08 1.00 7.99
CA ILE A 129 -4.24 0.11 8.10
C ILE A 129 -4.02 -0.81 9.30
N TRP A 130 -5.06 -1.03 10.10
CA TRP A 130 -4.98 -1.91 11.26
C TRP A 130 -6.33 -2.55 11.59
N ALA A 131 -6.28 -3.64 12.37
CA ALA A 131 -7.44 -4.31 12.92
C ALA A 131 -7.63 -3.85 14.37
N ALA A 132 -8.69 -3.09 14.64
CA ALA A 132 -9.01 -2.58 15.96
C ALA A 132 -9.93 -3.56 16.69
N TYR A 133 -9.55 -3.98 17.90
CA TYR A 133 -10.33 -4.83 18.79
C TYR A 133 -10.72 -4.06 20.07
N GLU A 134 -11.66 -4.61 20.83
CA GLU A 134 -12.12 -3.99 22.08
C GLU A 134 -11.00 -3.93 23.12
N GLY A 135 -10.81 -2.76 23.75
CA GLY A 135 -9.74 -2.54 24.74
C GLY A 135 -8.34 -2.34 24.13
N MET A 136 -8.22 -2.23 22.81
CA MET A 136 -6.94 -1.91 22.16
C MET A 136 -6.43 -0.52 22.62
N PRO A 137 -5.18 -0.42 23.14
CA PRO A 137 -4.62 0.86 23.54
C PRO A 137 -4.40 1.77 22.33
N GLU A 138 -4.74 3.05 22.47
CA GLU A 138 -4.44 4.03 21.42
C GLU A 138 -2.94 4.26 21.29
N THR A 139 -2.45 4.26 20.06
CA THR A 139 -1.07 4.65 19.76
C THR A 139 -1.04 5.93 18.94
N LEU A 140 0.16 6.45 18.72
CA LEU A 140 0.36 7.64 17.88
C LEU A 140 -0.23 7.48 16.47
N ILE A 141 -0.22 6.27 15.91
CA ILE A 141 -0.68 5.98 14.53
C ILE A 141 -1.97 5.15 14.48
N GLU A 142 -2.36 4.50 15.58
CA GLU A 142 -3.58 3.70 15.70
C GLU A 142 -4.48 4.35 16.76
N ASN A 143 -5.19 5.41 16.38
CA ASN A 143 -6.14 6.12 17.22
C ASN A 143 -7.29 6.67 16.36
N GLU A 144 -8.40 7.07 17.01
CA GLU A 144 -9.60 7.52 16.29
C GLU A 144 -9.40 8.78 15.44
N ARG A 145 -8.42 9.62 15.76
CA ARG A 145 -8.18 10.88 15.02
C ARG A 145 -7.56 10.66 13.66
N GLU A 146 -6.88 9.53 13.47
CA GLU A 146 -6.23 9.14 12.20
C GLU A 146 -7.19 8.40 11.25
N VAL A 147 -8.35 7.95 11.74
CA VAL A 147 -9.28 7.11 10.96
C VAL A 147 -9.93 7.92 9.85
N LEU A 148 -9.75 7.45 8.61
CA LEU A 148 -10.44 7.92 7.42
C LEU A 148 -11.64 7.01 7.09
N PHE A 149 -11.44 5.70 7.20
CA PHE A 149 -12.50 4.71 7.00
C PHE A 149 -12.51 3.66 8.09
N THR A 150 -13.70 3.34 8.57
CA THR A 150 -13.98 2.14 9.36
C THR A 150 -14.76 1.17 8.49
N VAL A 151 -14.36 -0.10 8.46
CA VAL A 151 -15.09 -1.17 7.78
C VAL A 151 -15.50 -2.23 8.80
N ASP A 152 -16.81 -2.46 8.89
CA ASP A 152 -17.37 -3.46 9.79
C ASP A 152 -17.24 -4.88 9.21
N LYS A 153 -17.63 -5.90 10.00
CA LYS A 153 -17.64 -7.31 9.57
C LYS A 153 -18.57 -7.58 8.37
N LYS A 154 -19.57 -6.72 8.12
CA LYS A 154 -20.50 -6.82 6.99
C LYS A 154 -19.98 -6.08 5.74
N GLY A 155 -18.81 -5.46 5.83
CA GLY A 155 -18.20 -4.70 4.75
C GLY A 155 -18.74 -3.27 4.59
N HIS A 156 -19.61 -2.80 5.50
CA HIS A 156 -20.09 -1.42 5.47
C HIS A 156 -18.95 -0.47 5.81
N ARG A 157 -18.81 0.58 5.01
CA ARG A 157 -17.75 1.58 5.14
C ARG A 157 -18.32 2.86 5.71
N THR A 158 -17.80 3.28 6.85
CA THR A 158 -18.09 4.59 7.44
C THR A 158 -16.91 5.50 7.18
N PHE A 159 -17.18 6.63 6.53
CA PHE A 159 -16.19 7.68 6.33
C PHE A 159 -16.14 8.58 7.56
N ASN A 160 -14.94 8.85 8.03
CA ASN A 160 -14.67 9.78 9.11
C ASN A 160 -13.77 10.91 8.58
N ILE A 161 -13.97 12.13 9.04
CA ILE A 161 -13.06 13.24 8.73
C ILE A 161 -11.90 13.16 9.74
N PRO A 162 -10.69 12.76 9.32
CA PRO A 162 -9.59 12.60 10.24
C PRO A 162 -9.11 13.98 10.72
N ARG A 163 -8.69 14.03 11.99
CA ARG A 163 -7.90 15.14 12.56
C ARG A 163 -6.43 14.72 12.66
N ALA A 164 -5.97 14.09 11.58
CA ALA A 164 -4.64 13.51 11.49
C ALA A 164 -3.55 14.59 11.50
N ASP A 165 -2.38 14.23 12.03
CA ASP A 165 -1.18 15.04 11.83
C ASP A 165 -0.72 14.90 10.37
N ILE A 166 -1.06 15.90 9.55
CA ILE A 166 -0.73 15.92 8.11
C ILE A 166 0.78 15.91 7.90
N LYS A 167 1.56 16.59 8.75
CA LYS A 167 3.02 16.65 8.62
C LYS A 167 3.62 15.28 8.85
N ARG A 168 3.13 14.56 9.85
CA ARG A 168 3.53 13.18 10.13
C ARG A 168 3.09 12.22 9.02
N SER A 169 1.85 12.31 8.57
CA SER A 169 1.35 11.49 7.45
C SER A 169 2.20 11.69 6.20
N TRP A 170 2.53 12.95 5.88
CA TRP A 170 3.43 13.26 4.78
C TRP A 170 4.83 12.69 4.97
N HIS A 171 5.39 12.78 6.17
CA HIS A 171 6.71 12.22 6.46
C HIS A 171 6.74 10.68 6.33
N SER A 172 5.72 9.98 6.86
CA SER A 172 5.58 8.53 6.70
C SER A 172 5.44 8.13 5.23
N PHE A 173 4.62 8.86 4.47
CA PHE A 173 4.48 8.65 3.04
C PHE A 173 5.80 8.88 2.29
N TYR A 174 6.48 9.99 2.55
CA TYR A 174 7.75 10.31 1.90
C TYR A 174 8.82 9.25 2.19
N ARG A 175 8.91 8.79 3.45
CA ARG A 175 9.87 7.76 3.85
C ARG A 175 9.62 6.46 3.09
N GLY A 176 8.37 5.98 3.11
CA GLY A 176 8.00 4.73 2.45
C GLY A 176 8.04 4.80 0.92
N PHE A 177 7.69 5.95 0.34
CA PHE A 177 7.61 6.10 -1.12
C PHE A 177 8.96 6.45 -1.75
N TRP A 178 9.70 7.42 -1.20
CA TRP A 178 10.86 8.03 -1.84
C TRP A 178 12.17 7.74 -1.12
N GLU A 179 12.23 7.85 0.21
CA GLU A 179 13.48 7.71 0.95
C GLU A 179 14.07 6.31 0.75
N VAL A 180 13.26 5.28 0.97
CA VAL A 180 13.63 3.86 0.89
C VAL A 180 13.70 3.33 -0.55
N MET A 181 13.19 4.10 -1.52
CA MET A 181 13.20 3.69 -2.92
C MET A 181 14.64 3.45 -3.42
N PRO A 182 14.91 2.30 -4.09
CA PRO A 182 16.22 1.98 -4.65
C PRO A 182 16.71 3.05 -5.64
N ILE A 183 18.03 3.28 -5.65
CA ILE A 183 18.62 4.35 -6.46
C ILE A 183 18.42 4.11 -7.96
N GLU A 184 18.41 2.86 -8.39
CA GLU A 184 18.16 2.46 -9.77
C GLU A 184 16.77 2.90 -10.22
N LYS A 185 15.78 2.76 -9.34
CA LYS A 185 14.40 3.21 -9.61
C LYS A 185 14.29 4.73 -9.66
N LYS A 186 15.01 5.44 -8.78
CA LYS A 186 15.11 6.92 -8.83
C LYS A 186 15.72 7.39 -10.15
N ILE A 187 16.83 6.78 -10.58
CA ILE A 187 17.49 7.09 -11.85
C ILE A 187 16.54 6.83 -13.03
N LEU A 188 15.86 5.67 -13.05
CA LEU A 188 14.91 5.33 -14.10
C LEU A 188 13.75 6.34 -14.17
N LEU A 189 13.17 6.74 -13.03
CA LEU A 189 12.13 7.77 -13.02
C LEU A 189 12.61 9.08 -13.64
N MET A 190 13.81 9.54 -13.26
CA MET A 190 14.37 10.80 -13.76
C MET A 190 14.76 10.72 -15.24
N ALA A 191 15.22 9.56 -15.72
CA ALA A 191 15.62 9.35 -17.11
C ALA A 191 14.43 9.39 -18.10
N GLY A 192 13.20 9.14 -17.64
CA GLY A 192 12.02 9.19 -18.50
C GLY A 192 11.78 10.54 -19.14
N PHE A 193 12.06 11.63 -18.42
CA PHE A 193 11.83 12.98 -18.90
C PHE A 193 12.63 13.35 -20.16
N PRO A 194 13.96 13.17 -20.22
CA PRO A 194 14.73 13.42 -21.44
C PRO A 194 14.44 12.41 -22.56
N ILE A 195 14.18 11.13 -22.24
CA ILE A 195 13.89 10.10 -23.25
C ILE A 195 12.59 10.41 -23.98
N VAL A 196 11.51 10.66 -23.23
CA VAL A 196 10.21 11.01 -23.82
C VAL A 196 10.34 12.32 -24.60
N SER A 197 10.99 13.34 -24.03
CA SER A 197 11.15 14.63 -24.71
C SER A 197 11.94 14.51 -26.03
N GLY A 198 13.05 13.77 -26.05
CA GLY A 198 13.91 13.59 -27.22
C GLY A 198 13.27 12.75 -28.33
N LEU A 199 12.55 11.67 -28.00
CA LEU A 199 11.86 10.83 -28.99
C LEU A 199 10.81 11.61 -29.80
N PHE A 200 10.05 12.46 -29.14
CA PHE A 200 9.04 13.29 -29.80
C PHE A 200 9.67 14.38 -30.67
N ASP A 201 10.83 14.93 -30.28
CA ASP A 201 11.50 15.97 -31.06
C ASP A 201 12.21 15.40 -32.31
N ILE A 202 12.75 14.17 -32.24
CA ILE A 202 13.31 13.46 -33.40
C ILE A 202 12.22 13.08 -34.40
N SER A 203 11.07 12.58 -33.93
CA SER A 203 9.94 12.23 -34.81
C SER A 203 9.37 13.43 -35.56
N ARG A 204 9.50 14.64 -34.99
CA ARG A 204 9.10 15.90 -35.62
C ARG A 204 10.02 16.31 -36.76
N ARG A 205 11.34 16.09 -36.62
CA ARG A 205 12.34 16.41 -37.66
C ARG A 205 12.27 15.50 -38.88
N ARG A 206 11.71 14.28 -38.75
CA ARG A 206 11.52 13.35 -39.87
C ARG A 206 10.22 13.56 -40.67
N LYS A 207 9.31 14.42 -40.21
CA LYS A 207 8.02 14.73 -40.86
C LYS A 207 8.00 16.09 -41.57
N VAL A 208 9.15 16.76 -41.66
CA VAL A 208 9.40 17.96 -42.49
C VAL A 208 10.29 17.51 -43.64
#